data_AF-A0A498MF05-F1
#
_entry.id   AF-A0A498MF05-F1
#
_cell.length_a   1.000
_cell.length_b   1.000
_cell.length_c   1.000
_cell.angle_alpha   90.00
_cell.angle_beta   90.00
_cell.angle_gamma   90.00
#
_symmetry.space_group_name_H-M   'P 1'
#
loop_
_entity.id
_entity.type
_entity.pdbx_description
1 polymer ?
#
loop_
_entity_poly.entity_id
_entity_poly.type
_entity_poly.pdbx_seq_one_letter_code
_entity_poly.pdbx_strand_id
1 'polypeptide(L)'
;MSSDAEMAQYGPAAVYLRKPEKERIEAQNRPFDAKTACFVPDAKELYIKGVIQKREGGKATVQTETGETVTVKDEECHPMNPPKYDKIEDMAMMTHLNEPSVLFNLKDRYAAWMIYTYSGLFCVTVNPYKWLPVYNSEVVAAYRGKKRMEAPPHIFSVSDNAYQNMLTDRENQSVLITGESGAGKTVNTKRVIQYFATIAVSGEKKKEAVQGKMRGTLEDQIISANPLLEAFGNAKTVRNDNSSRFAAMMSEELKKEQDTSAHLERMRKNLEATIKDLQNRLDEAENVAMKGGKKQLQKLESRVRELENELDAEQKRGADATKGVRKYERKVKELTFQSEEDKKTVNRLQDLVNKLQIKVKAYKKQAEDAEEQANVHLARWRKAQHELEQAEERADMAESQVNKMRAKNRDLGAKGQENRME
;
A
#
# COMPACT_ATOMS: atom_id res chain seq x y z
N MET A 1 58.52 36.10 -6.54
CA MET A 1 57.44 36.89 -7.15
C MET A 1 57.81 37.13 -8.61
N SER A 2 56.85 37.24 -9.52
CA SER A 2 57.15 37.43 -10.94
C SER A 2 58.00 38.66 -11.23
N SER A 3 58.86 38.53 -12.23
CA SER A 3 59.69 39.60 -12.78
C SER A 3 58.87 40.59 -13.63
N ASP A 4 59.45 41.76 -13.93
CA ASP A 4 58.83 42.71 -14.87
C ASP A 4 58.62 42.10 -16.28
N ALA A 5 59.45 41.13 -16.68
CA ALA A 5 59.30 40.40 -17.93
C ALA A 5 58.02 39.55 -17.96
N GLU A 6 57.68 38.89 -16.86
CA GLU A 6 56.42 38.13 -16.73
C GLU A 6 55.19 39.05 -16.76
N MET A 7 55.32 40.32 -16.36
CA MET A 7 54.21 41.26 -16.38
C MET A 7 53.90 41.81 -17.78
N ALA A 8 54.82 41.68 -18.74
CA ALA A 8 54.66 42.21 -20.10
C ALA A 8 53.43 41.66 -20.84
N GLN A 9 53.04 40.42 -20.57
CA GLN A 9 51.87 39.76 -21.16
C GLN A 9 50.53 40.43 -20.82
N TYR A 10 50.49 41.27 -19.78
CA TYR A 10 49.29 42.01 -19.38
C TYR A 10 49.20 43.39 -20.06
N GLY A 11 50.20 43.78 -20.87
CA GLY A 11 50.19 45.02 -21.64
C GLY A 11 49.95 46.26 -20.76
N PRO A 12 49.10 47.21 -21.20
CA PRO A 12 48.73 48.40 -20.41
C PRO A 12 48.10 48.09 -19.05
N ALA A 13 47.58 46.87 -18.83
CA ALA A 13 46.98 46.48 -17.57
C ALA A 13 48.01 46.18 -16.46
N ALA A 14 49.28 45.92 -16.82
CA ALA A 14 50.31 45.45 -15.89
C ALA A 14 50.42 46.31 -14.62
N VAL A 15 50.50 47.64 -14.79
CA VAL A 15 50.66 48.62 -13.70
C VAL A 15 49.48 48.69 -12.72
N TYR A 16 48.31 48.18 -13.13
CA TYR A 16 47.08 48.08 -12.33
C TYR A 16 46.91 46.71 -11.67
N LEU A 17 47.73 45.73 -12.03
CA LEU A 17 47.72 44.38 -11.46
C LEU A 17 48.86 44.18 -10.46
N ARG A 18 50.06 44.63 -10.81
CA ARG A 18 51.27 44.53 -9.98
C ARG A 18 52.22 45.69 -10.28
N LYS A 19 52.84 46.25 -9.24
CA LYS A 19 53.84 47.30 -9.41
C LYS A 19 55.17 46.77 -9.96
N PRO A 20 55.92 47.60 -10.70
CA PRO A 20 57.25 47.26 -11.18
C PRO A 20 58.14 46.73 -10.05
N GLU A 21 59.03 45.81 -10.38
CA GLU A 21 59.95 45.19 -9.42
C GLU A 21 60.79 46.22 -8.68
N LYS A 22 61.27 47.26 -9.38
CA LYS A 22 62.00 48.37 -8.77
C LYS A 22 61.21 49.06 -7.66
N GLU A 23 59.96 49.44 -7.91
CA GLU A 23 59.09 50.10 -6.92
C GLU A 23 58.81 49.18 -5.72
N ARG A 24 58.64 47.86 -5.97
CA ARG A 24 58.42 46.89 -4.89
C ARG A 24 59.66 46.73 -4.02
N ILE A 25 60.85 46.63 -4.60
CA ILE A 25 62.11 46.51 -3.85
C ILE A 25 62.34 47.76 -3.01
N GLU A 26 62.16 48.95 -3.59
CA GLU A 26 62.26 50.22 -2.85
C GLU A 26 61.26 50.28 -1.68
N ALA A 27 60.01 49.86 -1.92
CA ALA A 27 58.98 49.82 -0.90
C ALA A 27 59.29 48.85 0.24
N GLN A 28 59.84 47.67 -0.07
CA GLN A 28 60.17 46.61 0.90
C GLN A 28 61.43 46.91 1.72
N ASN A 29 62.31 47.77 1.21
CA ASN A 29 63.54 48.19 1.88
C ASN A 29 63.37 49.44 2.76
N ARG A 30 62.13 49.94 2.93
CA ARG A 30 61.88 51.09 3.81
C ARG A 30 62.25 50.78 5.27
N PRO A 31 62.84 51.74 6.01
CA PRO A 31 63.12 51.56 7.43
C PRO A 31 61.86 51.23 8.22
N PHE A 32 61.94 50.24 9.11
CA PHE A 32 60.82 49.80 9.92
C PHE A 32 61.31 49.21 11.25
N ASP A 33 60.72 49.68 12.34
CA ASP A 33 60.94 49.12 13.68
C ASP A 33 59.66 48.41 14.15
N ALA A 34 59.73 47.08 14.22
CA ALA A 34 58.61 46.23 14.61
C ALA A 34 58.14 46.44 16.06
N LYS A 35 58.98 47.00 16.94
CA LYS A 35 58.62 47.23 18.35
C LYS A 35 57.81 48.49 18.55
N THR A 36 58.00 49.49 17.69
CA THR A 36 57.42 50.83 17.85
C THR A 36 56.33 51.13 16.82
N ALA A 37 56.39 50.54 15.62
CA ALA A 37 55.37 50.75 14.58
C ALA A 37 54.03 50.07 14.95
N CYS A 38 52.96 50.87 15.04
CA CYS A 38 51.64 50.39 15.42
C CYS A 38 50.51 51.13 14.68
N PHE A 39 49.33 50.52 14.68
CA PHE A 39 48.07 51.19 14.38
C PHE A 39 47.35 51.50 15.69
N VAL A 40 46.72 52.67 15.76
CA VAL A 40 45.88 53.08 16.89
C VAL A 40 44.50 53.51 16.40
N PRO A 41 43.43 53.34 17.20
CA PRO A 41 42.10 53.79 16.85
C PRO A 41 42.05 55.31 16.65
N ASP A 42 41.27 55.75 15.66
CA ASP A 42 40.98 57.15 15.40
C ASP A 42 39.48 57.36 15.15
N ALA A 43 38.93 58.47 15.66
CA ALA A 43 37.50 58.73 15.58
C ALA A 43 37.01 59.05 14.16
N LYS A 44 37.89 59.51 13.26
CA LYS A 44 37.55 59.94 11.89
C LYS A 44 37.96 58.90 10.84
N GLU A 45 39.20 58.42 10.92
CA GLU A 45 39.82 57.51 9.96
C GLU A 45 39.69 56.03 10.38
N LEU A 46 39.01 55.74 11.50
CA LEU A 46 38.91 54.43 12.18
C LEU A 46 40.24 53.94 12.77
N TYR A 47 41.31 53.94 11.98
CA TYR A 47 42.67 53.60 12.40
C TYR A 47 43.70 54.51 11.71
N ILE A 48 44.77 54.84 12.43
CA ILE A 48 45.91 55.61 11.91
C ILE A 48 47.23 54.92 12.23
N LYS A 49 48.24 55.11 11.36
CA LYS A 49 49.61 54.65 11.59
C LYS A 49 50.28 55.54 12.65
N GLY A 50 51.15 54.95 13.46
CA GLY A 50 51.90 55.69 14.46
C GLY A 50 53.14 54.95 14.97
N VAL A 51 53.95 55.69 15.73
CA VAL A 51 55.18 55.21 16.36
C VAL A 51 55.06 55.37 17.87
N ILE A 52 55.19 54.27 18.60
CA ILE A 52 55.17 54.25 20.06
C ILE A 52 56.42 54.97 20.57
N GLN A 53 56.21 56.03 21.35
CA GLN A 53 57.28 56.77 22.03
C GLN A 53 57.55 56.22 23.44
N LYS A 54 56.49 55.86 24.17
CA LYS A 54 56.59 55.40 25.55
C LYS A 54 55.47 54.42 25.89
N ARG A 55 55.77 53.42 26.73
CA ARG A 55 54.78 52.54 27.37
C ARG A 55 54.91 52.64 28.89
N GLU A 56 53.85 53.00 29.58
CA GLU A 56 53.82 53.14 31.04
C GLU A 56 52.40 52.92 31.58
N GLY A 57 52.28 52.20 32.70
CA GLY A 57 51.00 52.04 33.40
C GLY A 57 49.87 51.41 32.57
N GLY A 58 50.19 50.48 31.65
CA GLY A 58 49.21 49.84 30.75
C GLY A 58 48.71 50.73 29.61
N LYS A 59 49.36 51.88 29.38
CA LYS A 59 49.07 52.80 28.28
C LYS A 59 50.30 53.00 27.39
N ALA A 60 50.04 53.28 26.12
CA ALA A 60 51.06 53.61 25.14
C ALA A 60 50.84 55.05 24.65
N THR A 61 51.92 55.84 24.69
CA THR A 61 51.97 57.17 24.05
C THR A 61 52.52 56.99 22.64
N VAL A 62 51.70 57.32 21.65
CA VAL A 62 51.96 57.08 20.23
C VAL A 62 51.97 58.42 19.50
N GLN A 63 53.01 58.66 18.71
CA GLN A 63 53.04 59.76 17.75
C GLN A 63 52.44 59.26 16.44
N THR A 64 51.32 59.85 16.04
CA THR A 64 50.58 59.47 14.84
C THR A 64 51.26 60.02 13.59
N GLU A 65 50.94 59.44 12.42
CA GLU A 65 51.39 59.94 11.12
C GLU A 65 50.88 61.36 10.82
N THR A 66 49.81 61.80 11.49
CA THR A 66 49.29 63.19 11.41
C THR A 66 50.12 64.18 12.23
N GLY A 67 51.09 63.71 13.01
CA GLY A 67 51.96 64.52 13.88
C GLY A 67 51.40 64.77 15.28
N GLU A 68 50.22 64.22 15.60
CA GLU A 68 49.59 64.33 16.92
C GLU A 68 50.13 63.25 17.87
N THR A 69 50.23 63.58 19.15
CA THR A 69 50.60 62.60 20.18
C THR A 69 49.35 62.16 20.92
N VAL A 70 49.00 60.88 20.81
CA VAL A 70 47.84 60.28 21.46
C VAL A 70 48.29 59.30 22.54
N THR A 71 47.49 59.16 23.60
CA THR A 71 47.72 58.14 24.62
C THR A 71 46.53 57.19 24.63
N VAL A 72 46.79 55.94 24.27
CA VAL A 72 45.78 54.87 24.17
C VAL A 72 46.12 53.73 25.12
N LYS A 73 45.20 52.80 25.35
CA LYS A 73 45.53 51.58 26.09
C LYS A 73 46.51 50.75 25.29
N ASP A 74 47.44 50.06 25.96
CA ASP A 74 48.45 49.24 25.26
C ASP A 74 47.80 48.13 24.38
N GLU A 75 46.64 47.62 24.81
CA GLU A 75 45.83 46.63 24.09
C GLU A 75 45.20 47.17 22.79
N GLU A 76 45.02 48.49 22.69
CA GLU A 76 44.48 49.18 21.51
C GLU A 76 45.58 49.50 20.48
N CYS A 77 46.86 49.27 20.82
CA CYS A 77 47.96 49.38 19.89
C CYS A 77 48.11 48.07 19.08
N HIS A 78 47.67 48.09 17.84
CA HIS A 78 47.79 46.93 16.95
C HIS A 78 49.15 46.94 16.24
N PRO A 79 49.89 45.81 16.19
CA PRO A 79 51.19 45.76 15.52
C PRO A 79 51.05 45.93 14.00
N MET A 80 52.03 46.60 13.40
CA MET A 80 52.13 46.77 11.94
C MET A 80 52.93 45.63 11.30
N ASN A 81 52.55 45.24 10.09
CA ASN A 81 53.36 44.31 9.30
C ASN A 81 54.63 44.99 8.77
N PRO A 82 55.78 44.28 8.73
CA PRO A 82 56.99 44.82 8.16
C PRO A 82 56.85 45.11 6.64
N PRO A 83 57.65 46.02 6.07
CA PRO A 83 57.51 46.48 4.68
C PRO A 83 57.60 45.39 3.60
N LYS A 84 58.17 44.22 3.92
CA LYS A 84 58.13 43.04 3.03
C LYS A 84 56.70 42.62 2.64
N TYR A 85 55.69 42.99 3.43
CA TYR A 85 54.27 42.75 3.18
C TYR A 85 53.54 43.95 2.54
N ASP A 86 54.26 45.02 2.15
CA ASP A 86 53.64 46.18 1.52
C ASP A 86 52.89 45.76 0.24
N LYS A 87 51.60 46.13 0.18
CA LYS A 87 50.69 45.82 -0.93
C LYS A 87 50.68 44.34 -1.31
N ILE A 88 50.76 43.44 -0.32
CA ILE A 88 50.77 42.01 -0.58
C ILE A 88 49.51 41.58 -1.34
N GLU A 89 49.70 40.63 -2.25
CA GLU A 89 48.66 40.13 -3.13
C GLU A 89 47.67 39.20 -2.43
N ASP A 90 48.13 38.47 -1.41
CA ASP A 90 47.30 37.65 -0.54
C ASP A 90 47.53 38.03 0.92
N MET A 91 46.52 38.64 1.52
CA MET A 91 46.56 39.13 2.90
C MET A 91 46.69 37.99 3.92
N ALA A 92 46.31 36.75 3.57
CA ALA A 92 46.51 35.60 4.45
C ALA A 92 47.99 35.28 4.72
N MET A 93 48.91 35.85 3.92
CA MET A 93 50.35 35.65 4.08
C MET A 93 51.01 36.65 5.05
N MET A 94 50.26 37.64 5.56
CA MET A 94 50.78 38.63 6.52
C MET A 94 51.08 38.00 7.89
N THR A 95 52.06 38.53 8.61
CA THR A 95 52.37 38.06 9.98
C THR A 95 51.30 38.52 10.97
N HIS A 96 50.90 39.78 10.91
CA HIS A 96 49.86 40.35 11.74
C HIS A 96 48.56 40.43 10.94
N LEU A 97 47.62 39.55 11.21
CA LEU A 97 46.30 39.53 10.57
C LEU A 97 45.26 40.19 11.49
N ASN A 98 45.46 41.48 11.74
CA ASN A 98 44.51 42.33 12.47
C ASN A 98 43.69 43.20 11.51
N GLU A 99 42.57 43.73 12.01
CA GLU A 99 41.66 44.59 11.25
C GLU A 99 42.36 45.76 10.54
N PRO A 100 43.22 46.58 11.21
CA PRO A 100 43.90 47.67 10.52
C PRO A 100 44.89 47.17 9.45
N SER A 101 45.58 46.03 9.64
CA SER A 101 46.49 45.51 8.61
C SER A 101 45.76 45.15 7.32
N VAL A 102 44.57 44.53 7.42
CA VAL A 102 43.73 44.22 6.26
C VAL A 102 43.23 45.52 5.60
N LEU A 103 42.72 46.46 6.38
CA LEU A 103 42.23 47.76 5.90
C LEU A 103 43.34 48.52 5.14
N PHE A 104 44.51 48.66 5.75
CA PHE A 104 45.61 49.44 5.16
C PHE A 104 46.23 48.75 3.94
N ASN A 105 46.29 47.41 3.89
CA ASN A 105 46.76 46.73 2.68
C ASN A 105 45.79 46.99 1.50
N LEU A 106 44.47 46.92 1.74
CA LEU A 106 43.47 47.27 0.74
C LEU A 106 43.54 48.75 0.34
N LYS A 107 43.67 49.67 1.31
CA LYS A 107 43.80 51.12 1.09
C LYS A 107 45.03 51.46 0.25
N ASP A 108 46.20 50.90 0.59
CA ASP A 108 47.47 51.16 -0.07
C ASP A 108 47.52 50.55 -1.48
N ARG A 109 46.91 49.37 -1.69
CA ARG A 109 46.74 48.78 -3.03
C ARG A 109 45.78 49.59 -3.90
N TYR A 110 44.66 50.00 -3.34
CA TYR A 110 43.66 50.80 -4.04
C TYR A 110 44.19 52.19 -4.44
N ALA A 111 44.91 52.87 -3.54
CA ALA A 111 45.58 54.14 -3.82
C ALA A 111 46.60 54.00 -4.98
N ALA A 112 47.16 52.81 -5.15
CA ALA A 112 48.06 52.46 -6.24
C ALA A 112 47.33 51.95 -7.51
N TRP A 113 46.00 52.08 -7.57
CA TRP A 113 45.10 51.60 -8.63
C TRP A 113 45.06 50.07 -8.84
N MET A 114 45.44 49.30 -7.82
CA MET A 114 45.31 47.84 -7.80
C MET A 114 44.04 47.44 -7.05
N ILE A 115 42.97 47.16 -7.81
CA ILE A 115 41.61 46.98 -7.25
C ILE A 115 41.33 45.56 -6.74
N TYR A 116 42.18 44.60 -7.12
CA TYR A 116 42.05 43.20 -6.75
C TYR A 116 43.10 42.82 -5.70
N THR A 117 42.65 42.13 -4.66
CA THR A 117 43.50 41.62 -3.58
C THR A 117 42.90 40.32 -3.06
N TYR A 118 43.72 39.31 -2.81
CA TYR A 118 43.26 38.09 -2.18
C TYR A 118 43.26 38.19 -0.65
N SER A 119 42.35 37.46 -0.03
CA SER A 119 42.34 37.20 1.41
C SER A 119 41.94 35.74 1.62
N GLY A 120 42.94 34.83 1.67
CA GLY A 120 42.66 33.41 1.78
C GLY A 120 41.91 32.91 0.55
N LEU A 121 40.68 32.43 0.67
CA LEU A 121 39.88 32.01 -0.50
C LEU A 121 39.21 33.19 -1.23
N PHE A 122 39.12 34.36 -0.60
CA PHE A 122 38.37 35.49 -1.15
C PHE A 122 39.18 36.28 -2.17
N CYS A 123 38.53 36.69 -3.25
CA CYS A 123 39.02 37.73 -4.17
C CYS A 123 38.29 39.04 -3.86
N VAL A 124 38.93 39.91 -3.08
CA VAL A 124 38.40 41.23 -2.74
C VAL A 124 38.53 42.15 -3.95
N THR A 125 37.42 42.82 -4.31
CA THR A 125 37.36 43.77 -5.41
C THR A 125 36.87 45.12 -4.89
N VAL A 126 37.69 46.16 -5.03
CA VAL A 126 37.31 47.53 -4.67
C VAL A 126 36.86 48.28 -5.93
N ASN A 127 35.68 48.90 -5.90
CA ASN A 127 35.15 49.61 -7.07
C ASN A 127 36.06 50.82 -7.43
N PRO A 128 36.66 50.86 -8.63
CA PRO A 128 37.62 51.91 -9.00
C PRO A 128 36.99 53.28 -9.27
N TYR A 129 35.67 53.35 -9.51
CA TYR A 129 35.00 54.56 -10.03
C TYR A 129 35.69 55.20 -11.25
N LYS A 130 36.48 54.39 -11.97
CA LYS A 130 37.31 54.78 -13.11
C LYS A 130 37.45 53.59 -14.05
N TRP A 131 37.50 53.86 -15.34
CA TRP A 131 37.81 52.84 -16.33
C TRP A 131 39.27 52.40 -16.22
N LEU A 132 39.50 51.08 -16.18
CA LEU A 132 40.82 50.46 -16.13
C LEU A 132 40.93 49.42 -17.26
N PRO A 133 42.10 49.27 -17.92
CA PRO A 133 42.30 48.32 -19.02
C PRO A 133 42.43 46.85 -18.57
N VAL A 134 42.09 46.53 -17.32
CA VAL A 134 42.24 45.19 -16.72
C VAL A 134 41.26 44.14 -17.29
N TYR A 135 40.32 44.54 -18.12
CA TYR A 135 39.34 43.65 -18.76
C TYR A 135 39.59 43.44 -20.26
N ASN A 136 40.72 43.92 -20.78
CA ASN A 136 41.07 43.77 -22.19
C ASN A 136 41.29 42.29 -22.57
N SER A 137 41.14 41.98 -23.86
CA SER A 137 41.32 40.61 -24.38
C SER A 137 42.72 40.05 -24.15
N GLU A 138 43.75 40.91 -24.14
CA GLU A 138 45.13 40.53 -23.79
C GLU A 138 45.21 39.98 -22.36
N VAL A 139 44.48 40.59 -21.41
CA VAL A 139 44.44 40.15 -20.01
C VAL A 139 43.68 38.83 -19.90
N VAL A 140 42.59 38.65 -20.65
CA VAL A 140 41.85 37.38 -20.72
C VAL A 140 42.78 36.24 -21.13
N ALA A 141 43.56 36.44 -22.20
CA ALA A 141 44.53 35.47 -22.67
C ALA A 141 45.63 35.21 -21.63
N ALA A 142 46.13 36.25 -20.97
CA ALA A 142 47.18 36.16 -19.97
C ALA A 142 46.78 35.44 -18.67
N TYR A 143 45.47 35.31 -18.35
CA TYR A 143 44.99 34.55 -17.18
C TYR A 143 44.60 33.11 -17.51
N ARG A 144 44.50 32.75 -18.79
CA ARG A 144 44.01 31.44 -19.22
C ARG A 144 44.96 30.31 -18.79
N GLY A 145 44.42 29.30 -18.13
CA GLY A 145 45.15 28.10 -17.70
C GLY A 145 46.18 28.34 -16.60
N LYS A 146 46.17 29.52 -15.97
CA LYS A 146 47.12 29.85 -14.91
C LYS A 146 46.58 29.52 -13.53
N LYS A 147 47.42 28.92 -12.72
CA LYS A 147 47.11 28.76 -11.30
C LYS A 147 47.11 30.13 -10.63
N ARG A 148 46.32 30.23 -9.57
CA ARG A 148 46.19 31.48 -8.80
C ARG A 148 47.51 32.09 -8.34
N MET A 149 48.54 31.29 -8.03
CA MET A 149 49.86 31.77 -7.59
C MET A 149 50.76 32.27 -8.74
N GLU A 150 50.42 31.94 -9.98
CA GLU A 150 51.22 32.25 -11.18
C GLU A 150 50.84 33.60 -11.81
N ALA A 151 49.78 34.23 -11.31
CA ALA A 151 49.26 35.49 -11.82
C ALA A 151 48.90 36.44 -10.65
N PRO A 152 48.90 37.76 -10.89
CA PRO A 152 48.40 38.71 -9.88
C PRO A 152 46.93 38.47 -9.52
N PRO A 153 46.43 39.06 -8.42
CA PRO A 153 45.03 38.97 -8.05
C PRO A 153 44.12 39.52 -9.15
N HIS A 154 43.12 38.72 -9.54
CA HIS A 154 42.13 39.14 -10.51
C HIS A 154 40.89 38.24 -10.47
N ILE A 155 39.73 38.80 -10.88
CA ILE A 155 38.49 38.03 -11.00
C ILE A 155 38.58 36.93 -12.08
N PHE A 156 39.33 37.16 -13.15
CA PHE A 156 39.58 36.15 -14.19
C PHE A 156 40.36 34.96 -13.66
N SER A 157 41.24 35.13 -12.68
CA SER A 157 41.90 33.99 -12.02
C SER A 157 40.86 33.13 -11.29
N VAL A 158 39.89 33.73 -10.60
CA VAL A 158 38.78 33.00 -9.97
C VAL A 158 37.94 32.26 -11.02
N SER A 159 37.58 32.93 -12.12
CA SER A 159 36.82 32.32 -13.21
C SER A 159 37.57 31.19 -13.90
N ASP A 160 38.84 31.39 -14.27
CA ASP A 160 39.65 30.38 -14.96
C ASP A 160 39.89 29.16 -14.06
N ASN A 161 40.24 29.37 -12.79
CA ASN A 161 40.44 28.24 -11.86
C ASN A 161 39.12 27.47 -11.63
N ALA A 162 37.97 28.15 -11.56
CA ALA A 162 36.68 27.45 -11.54
C ALA A 162 36.44 26.64 -12.82
N TYR A 163 36.75 27.19 -14.00
CA TYR A 163 36.62 26.45 -15.26
C TYR A 163 37.57 25.24 -15.33
N GLN A 164 38.83 25.41 -14.92
CA GLN A 164 39.82 24.34 -14.90
C GLN A 164 39.44 23.23 -13.91
N ASN A 165 39.00 23.58 -12.70
CA ASN A 165 38.55 22.61 -11.70
C ASN A 165 37.31 21.86 -12.19
N MET A 166 36.35 22.55 -12.83
CA MET A 166 35.19 21.90 -13.45
C MET A 166 35.60 20.82 -14.47
N LEU A 167 36.59 21.12 -15.31
CA LEU A 167 37.07 20.17 -16.32
C LEU A 167 37.92 19.04 -15.74
N THR A 168 38.71 19.34 -14.71
CA THR A 168 39.65 18.40 -14.08
C THR A 168 38.93 17.45 -13.13
N ASP A 169 38.15 18.01 -12.20
CA ASP A 169 37.50 17.28 -11.11
C ASP A 169 36.15 16.70 -11.54
N ARG A 170 35.61 17.19 -12.67
CA ARG A 170 34.28 16.80 -13.21
C ARG A 170 33.13 17.11 -12.24
N GLU A 171 33.30 18.15 -11.43
CA GLU A 171 32.30 18.62 -10.47
C GLU A 171 31.78 20.01 -10.82
N ASN A 172 30.51 20.26 -10.46
CA ASN A 172 29.88 21.56 -10.63
C ASN A 172 30.59 22.62 -9.77
N GLN A 173 30.82 23.80 -10.33
CA GLN A 173 31.51 24.90 -9.66
C GLN A 173 30.56 26.06 -9.42
N SER A 174 30.85 26.87 -8.39
CA SER A 174 30.07 28.06 -8.07
C SER A 174 30.99 29.25 -7.80
N VAL A 175 30.59 30.44 -8.26
CA VAL A 175 31.28 31.71 -8.00
C VAL A 175 30.32 32.64 -7.27
N LEU A 176 30.54 32.83 -5.97
CA LEU A 176 29.68 33.66 -5.12
C LEU A 176 30.19 35.10 -5.10
N ILE A 177 29.40 36.04 -5.64
CA ILE A 177 29.75 37.47 -5.69
C ILE A 177 28.86 38.24 -4.71
N THR A 178 29.45 38.70 -3.60
CA THR A 178 28.77 39.44 -2.54
C THR A 178 29.26 40.89 -2.44
N GLY A 179 28.53 41.74 -1.70
CA GLY A 179 28.83 43.14 -1.48
C GLY A 179 27.59 44.03 -1.35
N GLU A 180 27.75 45.25 -0.86
CA GLU A 180 26.65 46.21 -0.73
C GLU A 180 26.17 46.76 -2.09
N SER A 181 25.08 47.54 -2.09
CA SER A 181 24.65 48.30 -3.27
C SER A 181 25.74 49.29 -3.67
N GLY A 182 26.15 49.28 -4.94
CA GLY A 182 27.23 50.13 -5.47
C GLY A 182 28.63 49.51 -5.41
N ALA A 183 28.80 48.35 -4.76
CA ALA A 183 30.09 47.66 -4.69
C ALA A 183 30.59 47.09 -6.04
N GLY A 184 29.75 47.10 -7.09
CA GLY A 184 30.13 46.59 -8.42
C GLY A 184 29.83 45.10 -8.66
N LYS A 185 28.94 44.49 -7.87
CA LYS A 185 28.53 43.07 -8.04
C LYS A 185 28.08 42.75 -9.46
N THR A 186 27.09 43.48 -9.98
CA THR A 186 26.51 43.26 -11.32
C THR A 186 27.57 43.33 -12.42
N VAL A 187 28.50 44.29 -12.31
CA VAL A 187 29.60 44.45 -13.27
C VAL A 187 30.53 43.23 -13.22
N ASN A 188 30.94 42.80 -12.03
CA ASN A 188 31.78 41.62 -11.85
C ASN A 188 31.08 40.34 -12.33
N THR A 189 29.79 40.16 -12.04
CA THR A 189 29.00 39.03 -12.57
C THR A 189 29.02 39.00 -14.09
N LYS A 190 28.78 40.14 -14.76
CA LYS A 190 28.89 40.24 -16.22
C LYS A 190 30.28 39.88 -16.73
N ARG A 191 31.35 40.34 -16.05
CA ARG A 191 32.73 40.03 -16.44
C ARG A 191 33.06 38.54 -16.31
N VAL A 192 32.59 37.88 -15.26
CA VAL A 192 32.74 36.42 -15.07
C VAL A 192 32.04 35.66 -16.19
N ILE A 193 30.79 36.01 -16.51
CA ILE A 193 30.01 35.37 -17.57
C ILE A 193 30.68 35.58 -18.94
N GLN A 194 31.12 36.82 -19.23
CA GLN A 194 31.85 37.15 -20.46
C GLN A 194 33.17 36.37 -20.58
N TYR A 195 33.86 36.17 -19.45
CA TYR A 195 35.09 35.37 -19.43
C TYR A 195 34.81 33.92 -19.83
N PHE A 196 33.82 33.26 -19.19
CA PHE A 196 33.43 31.89 -19.52
C PHE A 196 33.02 31.74 -20.99
N ALA A 197 32.20 32.67 -21.50
CA ALA A 197 31.81 32.70 -22.90
C ALA A 197 33.01 32.78 -23.84
N THR A 198 34.04 33.57 -23.49
CA THR A 198 35.23 33.74 -24.33
C THR A 198 36.11 32.48 -24.35
N ILE A 199 36.34 31.84 -23.18
CA ILE A 199 37.25 30.70 -23.09
C ILE A 199 36.63 29.38 -23.55
N ALA A 200 35.32 29.19 -23.37
CA ALA A 200 34.63 27.95 -23.72
C ALA A 200 34.58 27.72 -25.25
N VAL A 201 34.54 28.79 -26.05
CA VAL A 201 34.46 28.74 -27.53
C VAL A 201 35.79 28.35 -28.17
N SER A 202 36.91 28.44 -27.44
CA SER A 202 38.22 28.06 -27.96
C SER A 202 38.39 26.55 -28.19
N GLY A 203 37.44 25.70 -27.78
CA GLY A 203 37.37 24.28 -28.11
C GLY A 203 36.42 24.05 -29.29
N GLU A 204 36.98 23.87 -30.49
CA GLU A 204 36.36 23.33 -31.71
C GLU A 204 34.82 23.48 -31.88
N LYS A 205 34.39 24.54 -32.56
CA LYS A 205 33.54 24.44 -33.76
C LYS A 205 33.37 25.80 -34.44
N LYS A 206 33.46 25.74 -35.78
CA LYS A 206 33.29 26.85 -36.71
C LYS A 206 31.99 27.61 -36.47
N LYS A 207 32.06 28.92 -36.71
CA LYS A 207 30.95 29.82 -37.01
C LYS A 207 30.07 29.21 -38.11
N GLU A 208 29.06 28.44 -37.75
CA GLU A 208 27.89 28.22 -38.60
C GLU A 208 26.82 29.19 -38.14
N ALA A 209 26.55 30.20 -38.97
CA ALA A 209 25.43 31.09 -38.77
C ALA A 209 24.14 30.29 -38.99
N VAL A 210 23.57 29.77 -37.91
CA VAL A 210 22.28 29.08 -37.95
C VAL A 210 21.21 30.10 -38.34
N GLN A 211 20.61 29.90 -39.53
CA GLN A 211 19.40 30.59 -39.94
C GLN A 211 18.23 30.15 -39.04
N GLY A 212 17.99 30.93 -37.98
CA GLY A 212 16.82 30.85 -37.13
C GLY A 212 16.39 32.24 -36.69
N LYS A 213 15.15 32.40 -36.22
CA LYS A 213 14.62 33.69 -35.71
C LYS A 213 15.43 34.27 -34.53
N MET A 214 16.30 33.49 -33.91
CA MET A 214 17.28 33.96 -32.92
C MET A 214 18.58 34.36 -33.61
N ARG A 215 18.88 35.67 -33.63
CA ARG A 215 20.17 36.20 -34.10
C ARG A 215 21.23 36.05 -33.02
N GLY A 216 22.39 35.50 -33.38
CA GLY A 216 23.60 35.50 -32.54
C GLY A 216 24.01 34.12 -32.03
N THR A 217 25.26 33.99 -31.61
CA THR A 217 25.79 32.78 -30.98
C THR A 217 25.21 32.60 -29.57
N LEU A 218 25.42 31.45 -28.92
CA LEU A 218 24.92 31.23 -27.54
C LEU A 218 25.49 32.27 -26.57
N GLU A 219 26.71 32.74 -26.81
CA GLU A 219 27.37 33.79 -26.04
C GLU A 219 26.65 35.13 -26.21
N ASP A 220 26.29 35.48 -27.46
CA ASP A 220 25.50 36.68 -27.75
C ASP A 220 24.15 36.62 -27.04
N GLN A 221 23.52 35.44 -27.01
CA GLN A 221 22.24 35.23 -26.32
C GLN A 221 22.38 35.43 -24.81
N ILE A 222 23.38 34.81 -24.17
CA ILE A 222 23.66 34.97 -22.73
C ILE A 222 23.96 36.43 -22.38
N ILE A 223 24.75 37.11 -23.21
CA ILE A 223 25.08 38.53 -22.99
C ILE A 223 23.86 39.43 -23.23
N SER A 224 23.04 39.13 -24.25
CA SER A 224 21.83 39.88 -24.61
C SER A 224 20.69 39.75 -23.59
N ALA A 225 20.71 38.69 -22.78
CA ALA A 225 19.78 38.55 -21.67
C ALA A 225 19.99 39.66 -20.60
N ASN A 226 21.22 40.18 -20.46
CA ASN A 226 21.51 41.19 -19.44
C ASN A 226 20.69 42.49 -19.64
N PRO A 227 20.69 43.17 -20.80
CA PRO A 227 19.84 44.34 -21.02
C PRO A 227 18.36 44.12 -20.65
N LEU A 228 17.81 42.94 -20.97
CA LEU A 228 16.43 42.60 -20.63
C LEU A 228 16.25 42.50 -19.11
N LEU A 229 17.12 41.74 -18.43
CA LEU A 229 17.06 41.58 -16.97
C LEU A 229 17.33 42.90 -16.24
N GLU A 230 18.18 43.78 -16.77
CA GLU A 230 18.44 45.10 -16.19
C GLU A 230 17.25 46.05 -16.38
N ALA A 231 16.56 45.99 -17.51
CA ALA A 231 15.39 46.85 -17.76
C ALA A 231 14.25 46.61 -16.76
N PHE A 232 14.06 45.37 -16.30
CA PHE A 232 12.99 45.01 -15.35
C PHE A 232 13.50 44.81 -13.91
N GLY A 233 14.77 44.44 -13.72
CA GLY A 233 15.33 44.01 -12.45
C GLY A 233 16.32 44.98 -11.81
N ASN A 234 16.71 46.05 -12.50
CA ASN A 234 17.58 47.09 -11.95
C ASN A 234 16.83 48.41 -11.75
N ALA A 235 17.29 49.19 -10.78
CA ALA A 235 16.76 50.52 -10.50
C ALA A 235 17.88 51.48 -10.05
N LYS A 236 17.64 52.78 -10.25
CA LYS A 236 18.48 53.83 -9.68
C LYS A 236 18.31 53.86 -8.17
N THR A 237 19.43 53.85 -7.45
CA THR A 237 19.51 53.98 -5.99
C THR A 237 20.44 55.12 -5.63
N VAL A 238 20.40 55.59 -4.38
CA VAL A 238 21.29 56.67 -3.90
C VAL A 238 22.77 56.38 -4.12
N ARG A 239 23.18 55.10 -4.08
CA ARG A 239 24.60 54.66 -4.20
C ARG A 239 24.98 54.11 -5.57
N ASN A 240 24.03 53.86 -6.47
CA ASN A 240 24.27 53.23 -7.77
C ASN A 240 23.10 53.48 -8.72
N ASP A 241 23.38 54.05 -9.89
CA ASP A 241 22.38 54.38 -10.91
C ASP A 241 21.76 53.16 -11.60
N ASN A 242 22.44 52.01 -11.58
CA ASN A 242 21.96 50.76 -12.19
C ASN A 242 22.10 49.59 -11.20
N SER A 243 21.42 49.68 -10.05
CA SER A 243 21.52 48.69 -8.98
C SER A 243 20.56 47.54 -9.20
N SER A 244 21.08 46.30 -9.23
CA SER A 244 20.24 45.12 -9.35
C SER A 244 19.45 44.88 -8.06
N ARG A 245 18.13 44.80 -8.21
CA ARG A 245 17.16 44.50 -7.15
C ARG A 245 16.61 43.08 -7.28
N PHE A 246 16.87 42.43 -8.42
CA PHE A 246 16.37 41.09 -8.76
C PHE A 246 16.74 40.02 -7.73
N ALA A 247 18.00 39.95 -7.30
CA ALA A 247 18.44 38.96 -6.31
C ALA A 247 17.77 39.16 -4.93
N ALA A 248 17.49 40.40 -4.54
CA ALA A 248 16.76 40.68 -3.31
C ALA A 248 15.29 40.26 -3.43
N MET A 249 14.65 40.57 -4.57
CA MET A 249 13.26 40.19 -4.85
C MET A 249 13.10 38.66 -4.93
N MET A 250 13.95 37.97 -5.68
CA MET A 250 13.92 36.51 -5.75
C MET A 250 14.24 35.84 -4.42
N SER A 251 15.16 36.39 -3.61
CA SER A 251 15.44 35.87 -2.28
C SER A 251 14.21 36.00 -1.36
N GLU A 252 13.47 37.09 -1.49
CA GLU A 252 12.23 37.31 -0.75
C GLU A 252 11.07 36.41 -1.23
N GLU A 253 10.92 36.20 -2.54
CA GLU A 253 9.99 35.23 -3.11
C GLU A 253 10.34 33.80 -2.71
N LEU A 254 11.61 33.41 -2.79
CA LEU A 254 12.08 32.08 -2.37
C LEU A 254 11.80 31.84 -0.88
N LYS A 255 12.01 32.86 -0.03
CA LYS A 255 11.68 32.77 1.40
C LYS A 255 10.19 32.56 1.62
N LYS A 256 9.33 33.30 0.92
CA LYS A 256 7.87 33.09 0.96
C LYS A 256 7.48 31.68 0.52
N GLU A 257 8.09 31.18 -0.54
CA GLU A 257 7.83 29.83 -1.05
C GLU A 257 8.28 28.74 -0.06
N GLN A 258 9.46 28.91 0.56
CA GLN A 258 9.96 28.02 1.61
C GLN A 258 9.03 28.01 2.83
N ASP A 259 8.55 29.17 3.28
CA ASP A 259 7.60 29.26 4.39
C ASP A 259 6.28 28.53 4.05
N THR A 260 5.80 28.68 2.81
CA THR A 260 4.59 28.03 2.30
C THR A 260 4.77 26.51 2.21
N SER A 261 5.89 26.05 1.67
CA SER A 261 6.26 24.63 1.60
C SER A 261 6.36 24.01 3.00
N ALA A 262 6.98 24.69 3.97
CA ALA A 262 7.08 24.20 5.34
C ALA A 262 5.73 24.12 6.05
N HIS A 263 4.76 24.97 5.70
CA HIS A 263 3.38 24.86 6.16
C HIS A 263 2.69 23.63 5.55
N LEU A 264 2.82 23.42 4.24
CA LEU A 264 2.24 22.26 3.55
C LEU A 264 2.80 20.94 4.07
N GLU A 265 4.10 20.86 4.35
CA GLU A 265 4.74 19.66 4.91
C GLU A 265 4.17 19.30 6.28
N ARG A 266 3.90 20.31 7.12
CA ARG A 266 3.24 20.12 8.43
C ARG A 266 1.81 19.61 8.25
N MET A 267 1.05 20.19 7.34
CA MET A 267 -0.33 19.77 7.06
C MET A 267 -0.38 18.34 6.52
N ARG A 268 0.56 17.97 5.63
CA ARG A 268 0.73 16.62 5.11
C ARG A 268 1.01 15.62 6.23
N LYS A 269 1.94 15.89 7.14
CA LYS A 269 2.24 15.01 8.28
C LYS A 269 1.01 14.78 9.17
N ASN A 270 0.21 15.82 9.40
CA ASN A 270 -1.04 15.68 10.16
C ASN A 270 -2.04 14.77 9.43
N LEU A 271 -2.20 14.93 8.11
CA LEU A 271 -3.08 14.07 7.31
C LEU A 271 -2.57 12.63 7.26
N GLU A 272 -1.27 12.40 7.12
CA GLU A 272 -0.66 11.06 7.16
C GLU A 272 -0.93 10.38 8.51
N ALA A 273 -0.84 11.11 9.63
CA ALA A 273 -1.19 10.60 10.95
C ALA A 273 -2.68 10.25 11.05
N THR A 274 -3.57 11.09 10.52
CA THR A 274 -5.02 10.80 10.48
C THR A 274 -5.32 9.56 9.64
N ILE A 275 -4.71 9.42 8.46
CA ILE A 275 -4.87 8.24 7.59
C ILE A 275 -4.42 6.99 8.32
N LYS A 276 -3.28 7.03 9.02
CA LYS A 276 -2.77 5.90 9.79
C LYS A 276 -3.72 5.51 10.93
N ASP A 277 -4.29 6.48 11.65
CA ASP A 277 -5.28 6.20 12.70
C ASP A 277 -6.55 5.55 12.11
N LEU A 278 -7.03 6.08 10.98
CA LEU A 278 -8.18 5.52 10.27
C LEU A 278 -7.93 4.10 9.74
N GLN A 279 -6.72 3.82 9.23
CA GLN A 279 -6.32 2.48 8.80
C GLN A 279 -6.32 1.50 9.98
N ASN A 280 -5.73 1.88 11.12
CA ASN A 280 -5.75 1.03 12.31
C ASN A 280 -7.18 0.72 12.77
N ARG A 281 -8.07 1.72 12.78
CA ARG A 281 -9.48 1.51 13.15
C ARG A 281 -10.22 0.60 12.17
N LEU A 282 -9.91 0.71 10.88
CA LEU A 282 -10.46 -0.17 9.85
C LEU A 282 -10.02 -1.62 10.10
N ASP A 283 -8.72 -1.85 10.29
CA ASP A 283 -8.16 -3.16 10.57
C ASP A 283 -8.75 -3.79 11.85
N GLU A 284 -8.96 -2.99 12.90
CA GLU A 284 -9.63 -3.44 14.13
C GLU A 284 -11.08 -3.85 13.86
N ALA A 285 -11.84 -3.03 13.13
CA ALA A 285 -13.23 -3.31 12.79
C ALA A 285 -13.37 -4.58 11.92
N GLU A 286 -12.50 -4.75 10.92
CA GLU A 286 -12.45 -5.95 10.07
C GLU A 286 -12.13 -7.21 10.89
N ASN A 287 -11.16 -7.14 11.80
CA ASN A 287 -10.81 -8.26 12.66
C ASN A 287 -11.96 -8.68 13.58
N VAL A 288 -12.71 -7.71 14.12
CA VAL A 288 -13.90 -7.99 14.94
C VAL A 288 -15.00 -8.64 14.10
N ALA A 289 -15.29 -8.11 12.91
CA ALA A 289 -16.29 -8.66 12.00
C ALA A 289 -15.94 -10.09 11.57
N MET A 290 -14.67 -10.35 11.21
CA MET A 290 -14.19 -11.67 10.80
C MET A 290 -14.32 -12.71 11.93
N LYS A 291 -13.99 -12.35 13.17
CA LYS A 291 -14.14 -13.24 14.34
C LYS A 291 -15.62 -13.53 14.65
N GLY A 292 -16.50 -12.54 14.50
CA GLY A 292 -17.94 -12.70 14.70
C GLY A 292 -18.58 -13.61 13.65
N GLY A 293 -18.29 -13.34 12.36
CA GLY A 293 -18.80 -14.11 11.24
C GLY A 293 -18.34 -15.58 11.27
N LYS A 294 -17.07 -15.83 11.58
CA LYS A 294 -16.53 -17.20 11.65
C LYS A 294 -17.20 -18.06 12.74
N LYS A 295 -17.53 -17.47 13.89
CA LYS A 295 -18.27 -18.17 14.96
C LYS A 295 -19.71 -18.50 14.56
N GLN A 296 -20.39 -17.57 13.87
CA GLN A 296 -21.75 -17.83 13.38
C GLN A 296 -21.76 -18.89 12.28
N LEU A 297 -20.79 -18.84 11.35
CA LEU A 297 -20.63 -19.83 10.30
C LEU A 297 -20.41 -21.23 10.89
N GLN A 298 -19.49 -21.38 11.85
CA GLN A 298 -19.22 -22.65 12.49
C GLN A 298 -20.46 -23.24 13.21
N LYS A 299 -21.29 -22.38 13.81
CA LYS A 299 -22.56 -22.79 14.44
C LYS A 299 -23.60 -23.24 13.42
N LEU A 300 -23.65 -22.59 12.26
CA LEU A 300 -24.53 -23.01 11.16
C LEU A 300 -24.04 -24.32 10.53
N GLU A 301 -22.74 -24.47 10.30
CA GLU A 301 -22.12 -25.70 9.78
C GLU A 301 -22.38 -26.90 10.71
N SER A 302 -22.25 -26.73 12.03
CA SER A 302 -22.57 -27.79 12.99
C SER A 302 -24.05 -28.18 12.92
N ARG A 303 -24.95 -27.20 12.78
CA ARG A 303 -26.38 -27.43 12.67
C ARG A 303 -26.77 -28.14 11.37
N VAL A 304 -26.14 -27.77 10.25
CA VAL A 304 -26.32 -28.46 8.97
C VAL A 304 -25.92 -29.92 9.11
N ARG A 305 -24.76 -30.20 9.71
CA ARG A 305 -24.27 -31.58 9.92
C ARG A 305 -25.18 -32.40 10.83
N GLU A 306 -25.75 -31.80 11.87
CA GLU A 306 -26.77 -32.45 12.71
C GLU A 306 -28.01 -32.83 11.89
N LEU A 307 -28.54 -31.88 11.11
CA LEU A 307 -29.73 -32.09 10.28
C LEU A 307 -29.49 -33.13 9.17
N GLU A 308 -28.29 -33.17 8.58
CA GLU A 308 -27.90 -34.20 7.60
C GLU A 308 -27.90 -35.59 8.24
N ASN A 309 -27.38 -35.73 9.46
CA ASN A 309 -27.40 -37.00 10.20
C ASN A 309 -28.83 -37.44 10.56
N GLU A 310 -29.67 -36.50 10.99
CA GLU A 310 -31.09 -36.77 11.27
C GLU A 310 -31.82 -37.22 9.99
N LEU A 311 -31.56 -36.56 8.86
CA LEU A 311 -32.12 -36.92 7.56
C LEU A 311 -31.69 -38.32 7.12
N ASP A 312 -30.41 -38.68 7.22
CA ASP A 312 -29.93 -40.03 6.89
C ASP A 312 -30.57 -41.10 7.78
N ALA A 313 -30.71 -40.82 9.09
CA ALA A 313 -31.37 -41.72 10.02
C ALA A 313 -32.86 -41.90 9.69
N GLU A 314 -33.55 -40.83 9.30
CA GLU A 314 -34.95 -40.88 8.88
C GLU A 314 -35.13 -41.61 7.54
N GLN A 315 -34.22 -41.39 6.59
CA GLN A 315 -34.21 -42.11 5.31
C GLN A 315 -34.01 -43.62 5.51
N LYS A 316 -33.10 -44.03 6.40
CA LYS A 316 -32.93 -45.44 6.78
C LYS A 316 -34.19 -46.02 7.41
N ARG A 317 -34.80 -45.30 8.37
CA ARG A 317 -36.08 -45.72 8.98
C ARG A 317 -37.19 -45.84 7.93
N GLY A 318 -37.30 -44.89 7.01
CA GLY A 318 -38.26 -44.91 5.91
C GLY A 318 -38.04 -46.10 4.95
N ALA A 319 -36.79 -46.42 4.63
CA ALA A 319 -36.44 -47.57 3.80
C ALA A 319 -36.84 -48.89 4.45
N ASP A 320 -36.60 -49.05 5.76
CA ASP A 320 -36.99 -50.25 6.51
C ASP A 320 -38.50 -50.37 6.70
N ALA A 321 -39.20 -49.25 6.95
CA ALA A 321 -40.66 -49.21 6.94
C ALA A 321 -41.23 -49.66 5.58
N THR A 322 -40.65 -49.19 4.47
CA THR A 322 -41.06 -49.57 3.12
C THR A 322 -40.85 -51.06 2.85
N LYS A 323 -39.73 -51.64 3.30
CA LYS A 323 -39.52 -53.10 3.25
C LYS A 323 -40.58 -53.84 4.08
N GLY A 324 -40.91 -53.33 5.26
CA GLY A 324 -41.97 -53.84 6.12
C GLY A 324 -43.31 -53.89 5.41
N VAL A 325 -43.72 -52.77 4.80
CA VAL A 325 -44.95 -52.66 4.00
C VAL A 325 -44.96 -53.71 2.90
N ARG A 326 -43.89 -53.85 2.10
CA ARG A 326 -43.82 -54.86 1.03
C ARG A 326 -43.95 -56.30 1.55
N LYS A 327 -43.44 -56.59 2.75
CA LYS A 327 -43.60 -57.91 3.39
C LYS A 327 -45.05 -58.16 3.79
N TYR A 328 -45.70 -57.17 4.39
CA TYR A 328 -47.12 -57.26 4.74
C TYR A 328 -48.02 -57.35 3.51
N GLU A 329 -47.75 -56.59 2.45
CA GLU A 329 -48.48 -56.70 1.16
C GLU A 329 -48.41 -58.12 0.58
N ARG A 330 -47.24 -58.76 0.61
CA ARG A 330 -47.11 -60.17 0.19
C ARG A 330 -47.94 -61.10 1.07
N LYS A 331 -47.94 -60.90 2.39
CA LYS A 331 -48.71 -61.72 3.32
C LYS A 331 -50.22 -61.53 3.12
N VAL A 332 -50.67 -60.31 2.87
CA VAL A 332 -52.06 -60.01 2.52
C VAL A 332 -52.46 -60.76 1.26
N LYS A 333 -51.66 -60.69 0.18
CA LYS A 333 -51.93 -61.43 -1.06
C LYS A 333 -52.02 -62.95 -0.84
N GLU A 334 -51.12 -63.53 -0.05
CA GLU A 334 -51.12 -64.95 0.31
C GLU A 334 -52.40 -65.33 1.09
N LEU A 335 -52.77 -64.54 2.11
CA LEU A 335 -54.00 -64.75 2.89
C LEU A 335 -55.26 -64.56 2.05
N THR A 336 -55.27 -63.61 1.11
CA THR A 336 -56.38 -63.43 0.16
C THR A 336 -56.53 -64.66 -0.72
N PHE A 337 -55.43 -65.17 -1.29
CA PHE A 337 -55.46 -66.39 -2.10
C PHE A 337 -55.95 -67.61 -1.30
N GLN A 338 -55.45 -67.78 -0.06
CA GLN A 338 -55.93 -68.84 0.82
C GLN A 338 -57.43 -68.72 1.11
N SER A 339 -57.91 -67.51 1.39
CA SER A 339 -59.34 -67.26 1.63
C SER A 339 -60.19 -67.57 0.40
N GLU A 340 -59.70 -67.31 -0.81
CA GLU A 340 -60.38 -67.68 -2.05
C GLU A 340 -60.45 -69.20 -2.25
N GLU A 341 -59.37 -69.93 -1.96
CA GLU A 341 -59.34 -71.40 -2.01
C GLU A 341 -60.28 -72.02 -0.96
N ASP A 342 -60.27 -71.51 0.27
CA ASP A 342 -61.19 -71.92 1.34
C ASP A 342 -62.64 -71.66 0.91
N LYS A 343 -62.94 -70.51 0.30
CA LYS A 343 -64.27 -70.18 -0.21
C LYS A 343 -64.73 -71.15 -1.30
N LYS A 344 -63.85 -71.55 -2.23
CA LYS A 344 -64.16 -72.60 -3.22
C LYS A 344 -64.43 -73.94 -2.55
N THR A 345 -63.67 -74.28 -1.52
CA THR A 345 -63.85 -75.52 -0.75
C THR A 345 -65.19 -75.52 -0.01
N VAL A 346 -65.54 -74.42 0.64
CA VAL A 346 -66.85 -74.22 1.28
C VAL A 346 -67.98 -74.35 0.26
N ASN A 347 -67.86 -73.74 -0.92
CA ASN A 347 -68.88 -73.87 -1.97
C ASN A 347 -69.05 -75.34 -2.42
N ARG A 348 -67.95 -76.09 -2.61
CA ARG A 348 -68.01 -77.53 -2.95
C ARG A 348 -68.68 -78.34 -1.84
N LEU A 349 -68.38 -78.06 -0.58
CA LEU A 349 -69.03 -78.70 0.57
C LEU A 349 -70.52 -78.35 0.62
N GLN A 350 -70.89 -77.10 0.35
CA GLN A 350 -72.29 -76.67 0.29
C GLN A 350 -73.07 -77.41 -0.81
N ASP A 351 -72.47 -77.58 -2.00
CA ASP A 351 -73.07 -78.37 -3.07
C ASP A 351 -73.26 -79.85 -2.68
N LEU A 352 -72.30 -80.42 -1.94
CA LEU A 352 -72.40 -81.78 -1.42
C LEU A 352 -73.53 -81.89 -0.38
N VAL A 353 -73.61 -80.93 0.55
CA VAL A 353 -74.68 -80.84 1.55
C VAL A 353 -76.04 -80.75 0.86
N ASN A 354 -76.18 -79.91 -0.16
CA ASN A 354 -77.42 -79.77 -0.94
C ASN A 354 -77.80 -81.10 -1.62
N LYS A 355 -76.83 -81.81 -2.23
CA LYS A 355 -77.07 -83.14 -2.82
C LYS A 355 -77.49 -84.18 -1.77
N LEU A 356 -76.87 -84.17 -0.60
CA LEU A 356 -77.23 -85.06 0.50
C LEU A 356 -78.64 -84.73 1.04
N GLN A 357 -78.99 -83.45 1.17
CA GLN A 357 -80.35 -83.05 1.56
C GLN A 357 -81.41 -83.52 0.56
N ILE A 358 -81.13 -83.45 -0.75
CA ILE A 358 -82.03 -84.00 -1.78
C ILE A 358 -82.19 -85.52 -1.59
N LYS A 359 -81.10 -86.25 -1.34
CA LYS A 359 -81.17 -87.69 -1.05
C LYS A 359 -81.95 -88.02 0.23
N VAL A 360 -81.74 -87.25 1.30
CA VAL A 360 -82.49 -87.42 2.56
C VAL A 360 -83.99 -87.20 2.32
N LYS A 361 -84.38 -86.18 1.55
CA LYS A 361 -85.79 -85.98 1.17
C LYS A 361 -86.34 -87.14 0.35
N ALA A 362 -85.57 -87.66 -0.61
CA ALA A 362 -85.98 -88.82 -1.41
C ALA A 362 -86.16 -90.08 -0.55
N TYR A 363 -85.20 -90.38 0.34
CA TYR A 363 -85.32 -91.50 1.28
C TYR A 363 -86.48 -91.33 2.27
N LYS A 364 -86.73 -90.09 2.73
CA LYS A 364 -87.90 -89.81 3.58
C LYS A 364 -89.20 -90.11 2.85
N LYS A 365 -89.35 -89.64 1.60
CA LYS A 365 -90.53 -89.94 0.77
C LYS A 365 -90.67 -91.45 0.55
N GLN A 366 -89.58 -92.16 0.24
CA GLN A 366 -89.59 -93.61 0.06
C GLN A 366 -90.02 -94.34 1.35
N ALA A 367 -89.62 -93.85 2.52
CA ALA A 367 -90.05 -94.40 3.80
C ALA A 367 -91.54 -94.13 4.07
N GLU A 368 -92.03 -92.92 3.78
CA GLU A 368 -93.46 -92.56 3.87
C GLU A 368 -94.32 -93.44 2.93
N ASP A 369 -93.91 -93.60 1.66
CA ASP A 369 -94.59 -94.46 0.68
C ASP A 369 -94.62 -95.94 1.14
N ALA A 370 -93.53 -96.43 1.77
CA ALA A 370 -93.46 -97.78 2.32
C ALA A 370 -94.33 -97.96 3.57
N GLU A 371 -94.42 -96.95 4.43
CA GLU A 371 -95.31 -96.94 5.59
C GLU A 371 -96.79 -96.94 5.16
N GLU A 372 -97.13 -96.18 4.12
CA GLU A 372 -98.48 -96.18 3.55
C GLU A 372 -98.86 -97.56 2.97
N GLN A 373 -97.94 -98.21 2.24
CA GLN A 373 -98.12 -99.59 1.78
C GLN A 373 -98.31 -100.57 2.95
N ALA A 374 -97.49 -100.47 3.99
CA ALA A 374 -97.60 -101.31 5.18
C ALA A 374 -98.97 -101.13 5.87
N ASN A 375 -99.47 -99.89 5.97
CA ASN A 375 -100.79 -99.60 6.53
C ASN A 375 -101.93 -100.16 5.68
N VAL A 376 -101.83 -100.10 4.35
CA VAL A 376 -102.80 -100.74 3.43
C VAL A 376 -102.81 -102.26 3.62
N HIS A 377 -101.64 -102.89 3.74
CA HIS A 377 -101.53 -104.32 4.03
C HIS A 377 -102.13 -104.68 5.40
N LEU A 378 -101.88 -103.88 6.43
CA LEU A 378 -102.43 -104.07 7.76
C LEU A 378 -103.96 -103.96 7.77
N ALA A 379 -104.52 -103.01 7.03
CA ALA A 379 -105.96 -102.84 6.89
C ALA A 379 -106.62 -104.05 6.18
N ARG A 380 -105.99 -104.57 5.11
CA ARG A 380 -106.45 -105.81 4.45
C ARG A 380 -106.39 -107.01 5.39
N TRP A 381 -105.31 -107.14 6.17
CA TRP A 381 -105.15 -108.21 7.14
C TRP A 381 -106.23 -108.16 8.24
N ARG A 382 -106.52 -106.96 8.79
CA ARG A 382 -107.61 -106.79 9.77
C ARG A 382 -108.97 -107.19 9.21
N LYS A 383 -109.25 -106.88 7.95
CA LYS A 383 -110.50 -107.28 7.29
C LYS A 383 -110.61 -108.81 7.14
N ALA A 384 -109.52 -109.45 6.70
CA ALA A 384 -109.45 -110.90 6.60
C ALA A 384 -109.56 -111.59 7.97
N GLN A 385 -108.98 -111.01 9.03
CA GLN A 385 -109.09 -111.52 10.40
C GLN A 385 -110.54 -111.44 10.92
N HIS A 386 -111.25 -110.35 10.63
CA HIS A 386 -112.65 -110.22 11.03
C HIS A 386 -113.56 -111.22 10.27
N GLU A 387 -113.29 -111.47 8.99
CA GLU A 387 -114.01 -112.49 8.22
C GLU A 387 -113.74 -113.91 8.75
N LEU A 388 -112.53 -114.17 9.28
CA LEU A 388 -112.17 -115.43 9.94
C LEU A 388 -112.94 -115.62 11.26
N GLU A 389 -112.96 -114.61 12.14
CA GLU A 389 -113.73 -114.67 13.41
C GLU A 389 -115.22 -114.96 13.15
N GLN A 390 -115.83 -114.31 12.15
CA GLN A 390 -117.22 -114.58 11.78
C GLN A 390 -117.46 -115.99 11.21
N ALA A 391 -116.42 -116.63 10.67
CA ALA A 391 -116.49 -118.01 10.19
C ALA A 391 -116.30 -119.00 11.34
N GLU A 392 -115.43 -118.70 12.31
CA GLU A 392 -115.24 -119.48 13.54
C GLU A 392 -116.50 -119.49 14.41
N GLU A 393 -117.15 -118.35 14.65
CA GLU A 393 -118.43 -118.33 15.40
C GLU A 393 -119.54 -119.16 14.73
N ARG A 394 -119.53 -119.22 13.39
CA ARG A 394 -120.46 -120.08 12.62
C ARG A 394 -120.11 -121.57 12.77
N ALA A 395 -118.82 -121.90 12.80
CA ALA A 395 -118.36 -123.28 13.00
C ALA A 395 -118.68 -123.79 14.41
N ASP A 396 -118.47 -122.98 15.45
CA ASP A 396 -118.79 -123.32 16.85
C ASP A 396 -120.28 -123.57 17.07
N MET A 397 -121.15 -122.75 16.45
CA MET A 397 -122.59 -122.97 16.46
C MET A 397 -122.98 -124.31 15.81
N ALA A 398 -122.30 -124.71 14.74
CA ALA A 398 -122.53 -125.99 14.06
C ALA A 398 -122.00 -127.19 14.87
N GLU A 399 -120.82 -127.09 15.48
CA GLU A 399 -120.27 -128.14 16.35
C GLU A 399 -121.13 -128.37 17.61
N SER A 400 -121.67 -127.31 18.19
CA SER A 400 -122.61 -127.41 19.31
C SER A 400 -123.89 -128.18 18.94
N GLN A 401 -124.40 -128.03 17.71
CA GLN A 401 -125.54 -128.81 17.21
C GLN A 401 -125.18 -130.29 16.96
N VAL A 402 -123.98 -130.57 16.43
CA VAL A 402 -123.52 -131.95 16.16
C VAL A 402 -123.23 -132.71 17.46
N ASN A 403 -122.66 -132.07 18.48
CA ASN A 403 -122.42 -132.69 19.77
C ASN A 403 -123.72 -133.02 20.54
N LYS A 404 -124.78 -132.19 20.40
CA LYS A 404 -126.13 -132.54 20.88
C LYS A 404 -126.71 -133.79 20.20
N MET A 405 -126.38 -134.01 18.92
CA MET A 405 -126.83 -135.19 18.16
C MET A 405 -126.01 -136.45 18.51
N ARG A 406 -124.70 -136.33 18.80
CA ARG A 406 -123.84 -137.45 19.23
C ARG A 406 -124.18 -137.97 20.63
N ALA A 407 -124.62 -137.11 21.55
CA ALA A 407 -125.10 -137.50 22.87
C ALA A 407 -126.36 -138.40 22.81
N LYS A 408 -127.12 -138.37 21.70
CA LYS A 408 -128.33 -139.18 21.51
C LYS A 408 -128.09 -140.57 20.91
N ASN A 409 -126.92 -140.83 20.31
CA ASN A 409 -126.66 -142.05 19.51
C ASN A 409 -125.77 -143.11 20.21
N ARG A 410 -125.27 -142.83 21.42
CA ARG A 410 -124.42 -143.77 22.16
C ARG A 410 -125.17 -144.75 23.09
N ASP A 411 -126.51 -144.66 23.12
CA ASP A 411 -127.37 -145.43 24.04
C ASP A 411 -127.95 -146.73 23.45
N LEU A 412 -127.59 -147.14 22.21
CA LEU A 412 -128.33 -148.21 21.49
C LEU A 412 -127.52 -149.29 20.75
N GLY A 413 -126.20 -149.44 20.91
CA GLY A 413 -125.46 -150.41 20.06
C GLY A 413 -124.15 -150.98 20.57
N ALA A 414 -124.18 -151.82 21.62
CA ALA A 414 -123.16 -152.84 21.84
C ALA A 414 -123.67 -153.97 22.78
N LYS A 415 -124.44 -154.91 22.23
CA LYS A 415 -124.65 -156.28 22.75
C LYS A 415 -124.28 -157.29 21.64
N GLY A 416 -123.20 -158.04 21.89
CA GLY A 416 -122.90 -159.39 21.35
C GLY A 416 -121.99 -159.45 20.11
N GLN A 417 -120.86 -160.17 20.05
CA GLN A 417 -120.24 -161.20 20.92
C GLN A 417 -118.78 -161.40 20.39
N GLU A 418 -117.77 -161.94 21.10
CA GLU A 418 -117.82 -163.12 21.96
C GLU A 418 -116.51 -163.32 22.76
N ASN A 419 -116.58 -164.18 23.78
CA ASN A 419 -115.44 -164.91 24.35
C ASN A 419 -114.49 -165.43 23.25
N ARG A 420 -113.19 -165.11 23.36
CA ARG A 420 -112.01 -166.00 23.40
C ARG A 420 -110.80 -165.23 22.88
N MET A 421 -109.61 -165.25 23.46
CA MET A 421 -108.93 -165.79 24.66
C MET A 421 -107.51 -165.16 24.48
N GLU A 422 -106.77 -164.68 25.47
CA GLU A 422 -106.52 -165.09 26.85
C GLU A 422 -106.53 -163.91 27.82
#